data_AF-A0A8K0Q9T1-F1
#
_entry.id   AF-A0A8K0Q9T1-F1
#
_cell.length_a   1.000
_cell.length_b   1.000
_cell.length_c   1.000
_cell.angle_alpha   90.00
_cell.angle_beta   90.00
_cell.angle_gamma   90.00
#
_symmetry.space_group_name_H-M   'P 1'
#
loop_
_entity.id
_entity.type
_entity.pdbx_description
1 polymer ?
#
loop_
_entity_poly.entity_id
_entity_poly.type
_entity_poly.pdbx_seq_one_letter_code
_entity_poly.pdbx_strand_id
1 'polypeptide(L)'
;MSSETALSRVVVHGPTSPTSVPRDPTHATRLPQIANPQTPNFAPNSRSRFTTTQTSLSTFRQQPPDKMKFLKVGRVAIITRGRYAGKKVVIIQPVDNGNKPHPFGHALVAGIERYPSKITRRMSKTRQEKRSKIKPFIKVVNYNHLMPTRYTLELEGLKGTISNDTFKEVSQREDAKKTVKKVLEDRYTSGKNRWFFTPLKF
;
A
#
# COMPACT_ATOMS: atom_id res chain seq x y z
N MET A 1 55.57 4.89 -30.40
CA MET A 1 56.10 4.51 -29.07
C MET A 1 55.36 5.35 -28.03
N SER A 2 55.02 4.78 -26.88
CA SER A 2 54.06 5.38 -25.93
C SER A 2 54.77 6.02 -24.74
N SER A 3 54.47 7.30 -24.48
CA SER A 3 54.65 8.05 -23.23
C SER A 3 54.17 9.51 -23.50
N GLU A 4 53.73 10.34 -22.56
CA GLU A 4 53.58 10.20 -21.10
C GLU A 4 52.46 11.15 -20.60
N THR A 5 52.02 11.02 -19.34
CA THR A 5 51.02 11.89 -18.70
C THR A 5 51.56 12.43 -17.38
N ALA A 6 51.55 13.76 -17.19
CA ALA A 6 51.67 14.45 -15.89
C ALA A 6 51.58 15.98 -16.09
N LEU A 7 51.24 16.81 -15.10
CA LEU A 7 50.22 16.74 -14.04
C LEU A 7 50.09 18.16 -13.44
N SER A 8 48.93 18.52 -12.90
CA SER A 8 48.68 19.86 -12.34
C SER A 8 49.44 20.12 -11.03
N ARG A 9 49.89 21.36 -10.82
CA ARG A 9 50.77 21.78 -9.72
C ARG A 9 49.99 22.56 -8.65
N VAL A 10 49.95 22.08 -7.40
CA VAL A 10 49.49 22.85 -6.22
C VAL A 10 50.38 22.57 -5.01
N VAL A 11 50.61 23.61 -4.20
CA VAL A 11 51.40 23.70 -2.95
C VAL A 11 50.53 24.61 -2.03
N VAL A 12 50.51 24.57 -0.69
CA VAL A 12 51.57 24.75 0.31
C VAL A 12 51.13 24.17 1.68
N HIS A 13 52.09 23.64 2.46
CA HIS A 13 52.29 23.57 3.95
C HIS A 13 51.24 24.24 4.89
N GLY A 14 51.06 23.91 6.18
CA GLY A 14 51.89 23.17 7.16
C GLY A 14 51.17 22.91 8.53
N PRO A 15 51.81 23.00 9.73
CA PRO A 15 51.90 21.83 10.65
C PRO A 15 51.49 22.02 12.16
N THR A 16 51.76 20.98 13.00
CA THR A 16 51.77 20.92 14.51
C THR A 16 50.43 20.73 15.26
N SER A 17 50.28 20.15 16.48
CA SER A 17 51.08 19.25 17.37
C SER A 17 50.17 18.69 18.54
N PRO A 18 50.60 17.72 19.40
CA PRO A 18 49.68 16.90 20.22
C PRO A 18 49.74 17.04 21.78
N THR A 19 48.71 16.55 22.49
CA THR A 19 48.65 16.27 23.97
C THR A 19 47.40 15.40 24.26
N SER A 20 47.21 14.60 25.33
CA SER A 20 47.91 14.42 26.62
C SER A 20 47.70 13.00 27.21
N VAL A 21 48.37 12.68 28.33
CA VAL A 21 48.39 11.37 29.04
C VAL A 21 47.92 11.57 30.50
N PRO A 22 47.23 10.60 31.16
CA PRO A 22 47.08 10.58 32.61
C PRO A 22 47.99 9.54 33.32
N ARG A 23 48.42 9.84 34.55
CA ARG A 23 49.23 8.98 35.43
C ARG A 23 48.46 8.64 36.73
N ASP A 24 48.41 7.35 37.09
CA ASP A 24 48.71 6.71 38.41
C ASP A 24 48.18 7.24 39.79
N PRO A 25 48.23 6.41 40.88
CA PRO A 25 47.15 6.38 41.88
C PRO A 25 47.59 6.54 43.38
N THR A 26 46.66 6.20 44.31
CA THR A 26 46.75 6.20 45.81
C THR A 26 46.63 7.58 46.48
N HIS A 27 46.22 7.77 47.75
CA HIS A 27 46.19 6.91 48.95
C HIS A 27 45.02 7.26 49.92
N ALA A 28 44.81 6.47 51.01
CA ALA A 28 43.63 6.56 51.91
C ALA A 28 43.87 7.26 53.28
N THR A 29 42.79 7.63 54.00
CA THR A 29 42.72 7.94 55.46
C THR A 29 41.28 7.72 56.01
N ARG A 30 41.07 7.54 57.33
CA ARG A 30 39.97 6.73 57.93
C ARG A 30 39.44 7.29 59.29
N LEU A 31 38.22 6.87 59.69
CA LEU A 31 37.58 6.83 61.05
C LEU A 31 36.73 8.05 61.53
N PRO A 32 35.77 7.89 62.49
CA PRO A 32 35.10 6.67 63.04
C PRO A 32 33.52 6.70 63.02
N GLN A 33 32.88 5.67 63.60
CA GLN A 33 31.41 5.39 63.64
C GLN A 33 30.73 5.79 64.97
N ILE A 34 29.38 5.95 65.00
CA ILE A 34 28.50 5.62 66.16
C ILE A 34 27.11 5.05 65.75
N ALA A 35 26.79 3.86 66.29
CA ALA A 35 25.49 3.23 66.68
C ALA A 35 24.28 2.97 65.73
N ASN A 36 23.54 1.91 66.11
CA ASN A 36 22.42 1.19 65.46
C ASN A 36 21.18 1.18 66.41
N PRO A 37 19.93 0.87 65.99
CA PRO A 37 19.39 -0.53 66.04
C PRO A 37 18.43 -0.90 64.86
N GLN A 38 18.49 -2.10 64.24
CA GLN A 38 17.80 -3.39 64.59
C GLN A 38 16.24 -3.31 64.63
N THR A 39 15.41 -4.20 64.04
CA THR A 39 15.40 -5.66 63.72
C THR A 39 14.27 -5.99 62.67
N PRO A 40 13.97 -7.26 62.24
CA PRO A 40 14.72 -8.53 62.21
C PRO A 40 14.72 -9.24 60.83
N ASN A 41 15.44 -10.38 60.77
CA ASN A 41 15.62 -11.25 59.59
C ASN A 41 14.44 -12.17 59.24
N PHE A 42 14.37 -12.59 57.97
CA PHE A 42 14.00 -13.96 57.59
C PHE A 42 15.03 -14.53 56.61
N ALA A 43 15.40 -15.80 56.79
CA ALA A 43 16.57 -16.41 56.14
C ALA A 43 16.33 -16.85 54.67
N PRO A 44 17.37 -16.89 53.82
CA PRO A 44 17.27 -17.44 52.47
C PRO A 44 17.41 -18.96 52.51
N ASN A 45 16.36 -19.69 52.11
CA ASN A 45 16.45 -21.15 51.98
C ASN A 45 16.76 -21.54 50.52
N SER A 46 17.83 -22.31 50.35
CA SER A 46 18.27 -23.07 49.18
C SER A 46 17.52 -22.87 47.85
N ARG A 47 18.16 -22.27 46.84
CA ARG A 47 17.74 -22.41 45.44
C ARG A 47 18.80 -23.14 44.62
N SER A 48 18.37 -24.22 43.98
CA SER A 48 19.17 -25.14 43.19
C SER A 48 19.83 -24.45 41.99
N ARG A 49 21.02 -24.95 41.61
CA ARG A 49 21.65 -24.65 40.32
C ARG A 49 20.69 -25.05 39.19
N PHE A 50 20.23 -24.08 38.43
CA PHE A 50 19.66 -24.32 37.09
C PHE A 50 20.62 -23.76 36.06
N THR A 51 21.01 -24.62 35.11
CA THR A 51 21.92 -24.30 34.02
C THR A 51 21.32 -23.27 33.08
N THR A 52 22.01 -22.17 32.85
CA THR A 52 21.63 -21.15 31.86
C THR A 52 21.84 -21.68 30.44
N THR A 53 20.79 -22.22 29.83
CA THR A 53 20.70 -22.23 28.37
C THR A 53 20.45 -20.81 27.90
N GLN A 54 21.41 -20.22 27.19
CA GLN A 54 21.23 -18.91 26.56
C GLN A 54 20.24 -19.04 25.40
N THR A 55 18.95 -18.85 25.68
CA THR A 55 17.98 -18.51 24.63
C THR A 55 18.34 -17.11 24.14
N SER A 56 18.98 -17.03 22.98
CA SER A 56 19.22 -15.75 22.32
C SER A 56 17.88 -15.06 22.08
N LEU A 57 17.64 -13.95 22.79
CA LEU A 57 16.58 -13.02 22.46
C LEU A 57 16.94 -12.38 21.13
N SER A 58 16.61 -13.06 20.03
CA SER A 58 16.49 -12.41 18.75
C SER A 58 15.41 -11.35 18.92
N THR A 59 15.82 -10.09 18.93
CA THR A 59 14.92 -8.95 18.88
C THR A 59 13.99 -9.18 17.69
N PHE A 60 12.76 -9.63 17.97
CA PHE A 60 11.75 -9.81 16.96
C PHE A 60 11.41 -8.41 16.46
N ARG A 61 12.15 -7.98 15.44
CA ARG A 61 11.96 -6.73 14.73
C ARG A 61 10.60 -6.84 14.07
N GLN A 62 9.55 -6.49 14.83
CA GLN A 62 8.22 -6.30 14.31
C GLN A 62 8.37 -5.39 13.11
N GLN A 63 8.16 -5.92 11.92
CA GLN A 63 8.11 -5.06 10.75
C GLN A 63 6.97 -4.07 11.01
N PRO A 64 7.19 -2.76 10.80
CA PRO A 64 6.14 -1.79 11.03
C PRO A 64 4.92 -2.22 10.21
N PRO A 65 3.70 -2.22 10.79
CA PRO A 65 2.53 -2.85 10.19
C PRO A 65 2.38 -2.38 8.75
N ASP A 66 2.40 -3.35 7.84
CA ASP A 66 2.58 -3.16 6.41
C ASP A 66 1.68 -2.03 5.91
N LYS A 67 2.29 -0.89 5.55
CA LYS A 67 1.61 0.43 5.44
C LYS A 67 0.30 0.26 4.68
N MET A 68 -0.84 0.38 5.36
CA MET A 68 -2.13 -0.10 4.85
C MET A 68 -2.49 0.50 3.48
N LYS A 69 -2.12 -0.20 2.41
CA LYS A 69 -2.35 0.26 1.03
C LYS A 69 -3.86 0.40 0.82
N PHE A 70 -4.31 1.63 0.50
CA PHE A 70 -5.72 1.93 0.31
C PHE A 70 -6.22 1.60 -1.11
N LEU A 71 -5.30 1.45 -2.08
CA LEU A 71 -5.58 1.01 -3.46
C LEU A 71 -5.54 -0.52 -3.54
N LYS A 72 -6.62 -1.16 -3.10
CA LYS A 72 -6.80 -2.62 -3.12
C LYS A 72 -7.84 -3.04 -4.17
N VAL A 73 -7.81 -4.32 -4.54
CA VAL A 73 -8.87 -4.94 -5.36
C VAL A 73 -10.25 -4.68 -4.72
N GLY A 74 -11.26 -4.43 -5.53
CA GLY A 74 -12.61 -4.12 -5.06
C GLY A 74 -12.79 -2.71 -4.48
N ARG A 75 -11.75 -1.87 -4.41
CA ARG A 75 -11.92 -0.45 -4.05
C ARG A 75 -12.49 0.35 -5.21
N VAL A 76 -13.40 1.27 -4.88
CA VAL A 76 -14.02 2.16 -5.85
C VAL A 76 -13.23 3.47 -5.94
N ALA A 77 -12.97 3.90 -7.17
CA ALA A 77 -12.31 5.17 -7.48
C ALA A 77 -13.12 5.95 -8.53
N ILE A 78 -12.78 7.22 -8.72
CA ILE A 78 -13.29 8.09 -9.79
C ILE A 78 -12.12 8.47 -10.68
N ILE A 79 -12.27 8.35 -12.01
CA ILE A 79 -11.25 8.83 -12.94
C ILE A 79 -11.29 10.36 -12.99
N THR A 80 -10.12 11.01 -12.85
CA THR A 80 -10.01 12.48 -12.84
C THR A 80 -9.66 13.09 -14.20
N ARG A 81 -9.09 12.32 -15.15
CA ARG A 81 -8.60 12.84 -16.46
C ARG A 81 -8.94 11.97 -17.66
N GLY A 82 -9.00 12.59 -18.84
CA GLY A 82 -9.22 11.95 -20.14
C GLY A 82 -10.68 11.57 -20.41
N ARG A 83 -10.93 10.80 -21.49
CA ARG A 83 -12.28 10.43 -22.01
C ARG A 83 -13.28 9.91 -20.96
N TYR A 84 -12.79 9.28 -19.88
CA TYR A 84 -13.62 8.71 -18.81
C TYR A 84 -13.57 9.52 -17.51
N ALA A 85 -13.20 10.80 -17.54
CA ALA A 85 -13.27 11.68 -16.38
C ALA A 85 -14.69 11.71 -15.76
N GLY A 86 -14.76 11.77 -14.44
CA GLY A 86 -16.02 11.72 -13.67
C GLY A 86 -16.72 10.35 -13.67
N LYS A 87 -16.16 9.32 -14.32
CA LYS A 87 -16.71 7.96 -14.30
C LYS A 87 -16.20 7.18 -13.08
N LYS A 88 -17.11 6.43 -12.45
CA LYS A 88 -16.82 5.53 -11.34
C LYS A 88 -16.25 4.23 -11.88
N VAL A 89 -15.23 3.75 -11.18
CA VAL A 89 -14.52 2.52 -11.51
C VAL A 89 -14.28 1.68 -10.26
N VAL A 90 -14.14 0.37 -10.44
CA VAL A 90 -13.61 -0.55 -9.44
C VAL A 90 -12.21 -0.98 -9.87
N ILE A 91 -11.29 -1.02 -8.91
CA ILE A 91 -9.93 -1.52 -9.11
C ILE A 91 -10.00 -3.06 -9.14
N ILE A 92 -9.58 -3.65 -10.26
CA ILE A 92 -9.57 -5.10 -10.47
C ILE A 92 -8.19 -5.68 -10.15
N GLN A 93 -7.13 -5.00 -10.60
CA GLN A 93 -5.76 -5.36 -10.30
C GLN A 93 -4.92 -4.08 -10.06
N PRO A 94 -4.45 -3.83 -8.83
CA PRO A 94 -3.43 -2.83 -8.56
C PRO A 94 -2.05 -3.33 -9.04
N VAL A 95 -1.24 -2.44 -9.60
CA VAL A 95 0.12 -2.69 -10.10
C VAL A 95 1.02 -1.56 -9.59
N ASP A 96 1.54 -1.71 -8.38
CA ASP A 96 2.25 -0.65 -7.67
C ASP A 96 3.61 -0.30 -8.31
N ASN A 97 4.38 -1.32 -8.71
CA ASN A 97 5.77 -1.17 -9.16
C ASN A 97 5.91 -0.89 -10.67
N GLY A 98 4.79 -0.74 -11.39
CA GLY A 98 4.78 -0.66 -12.85
C GLY A 98 5.15 -1.98 -13.55
N ASN A 99 5.32 -1.92 -14.87
CA ASN A 99 5.76 -3.01 -15.74
C ASN A 99 6.42 -2.43 -17.02
N LYS A 100 6.93 -3.29 -17.92
CA LYS A 100 7.61 -2.86 -19.15
C LYS A 100 6.82 -1.83 -20.00
N PRO A 101 5.52 -2.00 -20.31
CA PRO A 101 4.77 -0.99 -21.07
C PRO A 101 4.35 0.25 -20.25
N HIS A 102 4.25 0.14 -18.92
CA HIS A 102 3.83 1.22 -18.03
C HIS A 102 4.73 1.27 -16.78
N PRO A 103 5.86 2.01 -16.81
CA PRO A 103 6.88 2.02 -15.75
C PRO A 103 6.46 2.81 -14.47
N PHE A 104 5.17 3.02 -14.27
CA PHE A 104 4.59 3.79 -13.18
C PHE A 104 3.47 3.00 -12.48
N GLY A 105 3.14 3.36 -11.25
CA GLY A 105 2.03 2.78 -10.50
C GLY A 105 0.67 2.98 -11.20
N HIS A 106 -0.04 1.88 -11.48
CA HIS A 106 -1.31 1.88 -12.21
C HIS A 106 -2.27 0.81 -11.71
N ALA A 107 -3.53 0.90 -12.12
CA ALA A 107 -4.51 -0.16 -11.95
C ALA A 107 -5.18 -0.53 -13.27
N LEU A 108 -5.51 -1.81 -13.40
CA LEU A 108 -6.53 -2.29 -14.32
C LEU A 108 -7.89 -2.03 -13.65
N VAL A 109 -8.74 -1.27 -14.33
CA VAL A 109 -10.04 -0.85 -13.79
C VAL A 109 -11.18 -1.23 -14.71
N ALA A 110 -12.31 -1.61 -14.11
CA ALA A 110 -13.60 -1.78 -14.77
C ALA A 110 -14.54 -0.65 -14.33
N GLY A 111 -15.27 -0.05 -15.26
CA GLY A 111 -16.06 1.14 -14.98
C GLY A 111 -17.34 1.25 -15.81
N ILE A 112 -18.16 2.22 -15.46
CA ILE A 112 -19.43 2.50 -16.15
C ILE A 112 -19.27 3.73 -17.05
N GLU A 113 -19.37 3.55 -18.37
CA GLU A 113 -19.39 4.66 -19.34
C GLU A 113 -20.78 5.30 -19.38
N ARG A 114 -21.81 4.46 -19.56
CA ARG A 114 -23.23 4.83 -19.56
C ARG A 114 -23.92 4.14 -18.38
N TYR A 115 -24.33 4.95 -17.41
CA TYR A 115 -25.07 4.53 -16.22
C TYR A 115 -26.51 4.12 -16.55
N PRO A 116 -27.11 3.23 -15.74
CA PRO A 116 -28.54 2.95 -15.84
C PRO A 116 -29.34 4.23 -15.56
N SER A 117 -30.46 4.40 -16.24
CA SER A 117 -31.33 5.58 -16.11
C SER A 117 -32.38 5.37 -15.03
N LYS A 118 -32.82 6.45 -14.35
CA LYS A 118 -33.87 6.38 -13.33
C LYS A 118 -35.12 5.65 -13.85
N ILE A 119 -35.52 4.61 -13.13
CA ILE A 119 -36.71 3.81 -13.36
C ILE A 119 -37.82 4.33 -12.43
N THR A 120 -39.07 4.31 -12.89
CA THR A 120 -40.25 4.68 -12.09
C THR A 120 -41.37 3.66 -12.31
N ARG A 121 -42.22 3.44 -11.29
CA ARG A 121 -43.31 2.44 -11.30
C ARG A 121 -44.26 2.52 -12.51
N ARG A 122 -44.45 3.72 -13.10
CA ARG A 122 -45.32 3.96 -14.26
C ARG A 122 -44.76 3.48 -15.62
N MET A 123 -43.53 2.97 -15.68
CA MET A 123 -42.89 2.54 -16.93
C MET A 123 -43.27 1.09 -17.28
N SER A 124 -43.51 0.80 -18.57
CA SER A 124 -43.66 -0.58 -19.06
C SER A 124 -42.39 -1.40 -18.85
N LYS A 125 -42.53 -2.72 -18.62
CA LYS A 125 -41.42 -3.64 -18.34
C LYS A 125 -40.27 -3.50 -19.35
N THR A 126 -40.58 -3.45 -20.65
CA THR A 126 -39.62 -3.24 -21.74
C THR A 126 -38.85 -1.92 -21.64
N ARG A 127 -39.49 -0.83 -21.15
CA ARG A 127 -38.83 0.47 -20.93
C ARG A 127 -37.96 0.45 -19.67
N GLN A 128 -38.36 -0.30 -18.65
CA GLN A 128 -37.53 -0.50 -17.44
C GLN A 128 -36.25 -1.27 -17.82
N GLU A 129 -36.38 -2.39 -18.50
CA GLU A 129 -35.23 -3.21 -18.96
C GLU A 129 -34.27 -2.40 -19.84
N LYS A 130 -34.76 -1.66 -20.84
CA LYS A 130 -33.93 -0.77 -21.67
C LYS A 130 -33.20 0.32 -20.86
N ARG A 131 -33.74 0.73 -19.70
CA ARG A 131 -33.11 1.71 -18.79
C ARG A 131 -32.15 1.10 -17.78
N SER A 132 -32.29 -0.18 -17.44
CA SER A 132 -31.34 -0.92 -16.60
C SER A 132 -30.02 -1.22 -17.32
N LYS A 133 -29.99 -1.18 -18.65
CA LYS A 133 -28.79 -1.55 -19.45
C LYS A 133 -27.61 -0.64 -19.17
N ILE A 134 -26.45 -1.26 -18.93
CA ILE A 134 -25.18 -0.60 -18.60
C ILE A 134 -24.21 -0.74 -19.79
N LYS A 135 -23.48 0.35 -20.10
CA LYS A 135 -22.31 0.27 -21.00
C LYS A 135 -21.04 0.30 -20.15
N PRO A 136 -20.34 -0.83 -19.94
CA PRO A 136 -19.08 -0.83 -19.22
C PRO A 136 -17.90 -0.40 -20.11
N PHE A 137 -16.79 -0.06 -19.47
CA PHE A 137 -15.48 0.04 -20.10
C PHE A 137 -14.42 -0.64 -19.23
N ILE A 138 -13.33 -1.07 -19.86
CA ILE A 138 -12.13 -1.58 -19.19
C ILE A 138 -10.91 -0.78 -19.69
N LYS A 139 -10.03 -0.39 -18.77
CA LYS A 139 -8.88 0.47 -19.06
C LYS A 139 -7.76 0.27 -18.03
N VAL A 140 -6.51 0.46 -18.46
CA VAL A 140 -5.35 0.67 -17.56
C VAL A 140 -5.23 2.17 -17.24
N VAL A 141 -5.14 2.53 -15.96
CA VAL A 141 -5.13 3.92 -15.49
C VAL A 141 -4.04 4.13 -14.44
N ASN A 142 -3.19 5.14 -14.65
CA ASN A 142 -2.19 5.61 -13.68
C ASN A 142 -2.88 6.08 -12.38
N TYR A 143 -2.30 5.78 -11.22
CA TYR A 143 -2.85 6.18 -9.92
C TYR A 143 -3.06 7.70 -9.76
N ASN A 144 -2.21 8.53 -10.37
CA ASN A 144 -2.36 9.99 -10.39
C ASN A 144 -3.62 10.47 -11.16
N HIS A 145 -4.34 9.57 -11.81
CA HIS A 145 -5.59 9.84 -12.54
C HIS A 145 -6.80 9.14 -11.90
N LEU A 146 -6.64 8.57 -10.71
CA LEU A 146 -7.69 7.97 -9.88
C LEU A 146 -7.82 8.73 -8.57
N MET A 147 -9.00 9.31 -8.33
CA MET A 147 -9.38 9.77 -7.00
C MET A 147 -9.96 8.57 -6.23
N PRO A 148 -9.28 8.06 -5.18
CA PRO A 148 -9.81 6.96 -4.37
C PRO A 148 -11.07 7.40 -3.64
N THR A 149 -11.97 6.46 -3.35
CA THR A 149 -13.16 6.74 -2.52
C THR A 149 -13.23 5.80 -1.32
N ARG A 150 -14.06 6.16 -0.34
CA ARG A 150 -14.36 5.29 0.81
C ARG A 150 -15.08 4.00 0.42
N TYR A 151 -15.76 3.97 -0.74
CA TYR A 151 -16.62 2.86 -1.13
C TYR A 151 -15.83 1.63 -1.61
N THR A 152 -16.43 0.46 -1.36
CA THR A 152 -15.99 -0.83 -1.89
C THR A 152 -17.08 -1.43 -2.77
N LEU A 153 -16.67 -2.28 -3.72
CA LEU A 153 -17.52 -3.00 -4.63
C LEU A 153 -16.87 -4.37 -4.90
N GLU A 154 -17.16 -5.32 -4.01
CA GLU A 154 -16.63 -6.68 -4.09
C GLU A 154 -17.38 -7.50 -5.14
N LEU A 155 -16.76 -7.69 -6.30
CA LEU A 155 -17.32 -8.42 -7.44
C LEU A 155 -16.53 -9.71 -7.64
N GLU A 156 -17.00 -10.79 -7.01
CA GLU A 156 -16.36 -12.12 -7.06
C GLU A 156 -16.10 -12.58 -8.50
N GLY A 157 -17.04 -12.33 -9.42
CA GLY A 157 -16.95 -12.70 -10.84
C GLY A 157 -16.09 -11.81 -11.74
N LEU A 158 -15.34 -10.82 -11.21
CA LEU A 158 -14.41 -9.99 -12.03
C LEU A 158 -12.92 -10.26 -11.77
N LYS A 159 -12.58 -11.02 -10.72
CA LYS A 159 -11.19 -11.33 -10.40
C LYS A 159 -10.63 -12.28 -11.47
N GLY A 160 -9.60 -11.85 -12.19
CA GLY A 160 -8.97 -12.63 -13.28
C GLY A 160 -9.61 -12.49 -14.66
N THR A 161 -10.80 -11.89 -14.77
CA THR A 161 -11.47 -11.64 -16.08
C THR A 161 -10.74 -10.60 -16.93
N ILE A 162 -9.98 -9.70 -16.30
CA ILE A 162 -9.21 -8.64 -16.96
C ILE A 162 -7.77 -8.77 -16.51
N SER A 163 -6.89 -9.09 -17.45
CA SER A 163 -5.43 -9.11 -17.28
C SER A 163 -4.79 -8.09 -18.22
N ASN A 164 -3.45 -7.99 -18.20
CA ASN A 164 -2.71 -7.15 -19.13
C ASN A 164 -2.85 -7.63 -20.59
N ASP A 165 -3.02 -8.94 -20.81
CA ASP A 165 -3.16 -9.53 -22.14
C ASP A 165 -4.50 -9.21 -22.79
N THR A 166 -5.56 -9.05 -21.99
CA THR A 166 -6.91 -8.63 -22.41
C THR A 166 -6.92 -7.29 -23.18
N PHE A 167 -5.84 -6.51 -23.13
CA PHE A 167 -5.70 -5.24 -23.85
C PHE A 167 -4.94 -5.34 -25.18
N LYS A 168 -4.33 -6.49 -25.49
CA LYS A 168 -3.64 -6.74 -26.77
C LYS A 168 -4.65 -6.97 -27.89
N GLU A 169 -5.58 -7.91 -27.67
CA GLU A 169 -6.55 -8.32 -28.68
C GLU A 169 -7.92 -7.68 -28.51
N VAL A 170 -8.53 -7.28 -29.63
CA VAL A 170 -9.85 -6.63 -29.63
C VAL A 170 -10.95 -7.60 -29.18
N SER A 171 -10.90 -8.86 -29.63
CA SER A 171 -11.84 -9.93 -29.25
C SER A 171 -11.89 -10.14 -27.73
N GLN A 172 -10.73 -10.41 -27.11
CA GLN A 172 -10.60 -10.56 -25.66
C GLN A 172 -11.14 -9.33 -24.90
N ARG A 173 -10.89 -8.13 -25.42
CA ARG A 173 -11.38 -6.88 -24.85
C ARG A 173 -12.91 -6.75 -24.93
N GLU A 174 -13.55 -7.31 -25.95
CA GLU A 174 -15.00 -7.35 -26.07
C GLU A 174 -15.62 -8.42 -25.15
N ASP A 175 -15.02 -9.61 -25.07
CA ASP A 175 -15.51 -10.67 -24.18
C ASP A 175 -15.41 -10.29 -22.71
N ALA A 176 -14.29 -9.69 -22.29
CA ALA A 176 -14.17 -9.12 -20.95
C ALA A 176 -15.23 -8.03 -20.67
N LYS A 177 -15.59 -7.19 -21.65
CA LYS A 177 -16.70 -6.23 -21.50
C LYS A 177 -18.06 -6.93 -21.38
N LYS A 178 -18.31 -8.04 -22.09
CA LYS A 178 -19.57 -8.83 -21.98
C LYS A 178 -19.71 -9.38 -20.56
N THR A 179 -18.65 -9.94 -19.99
CA THR A 179 -18.63 -10.45 -18.60
C THR A 179 -18.80 -9.32 -17.59
N VAL A 180 -18.06 -8.21 -17.72
CA VAL A 180 -18.21 -7.02 -16.86
C VAL A 180 -19.64 -6.45 -16.93
N LYS A 181 -20.24 -6.43 -18.12
CA LYS A 181 -21.62 -5.95 -18.30
C LYS A 181 -22.59 -6.80 -17.48
N LYS A 182 -22.56 -8.12 -17.63
CA LYS A 182 -23.44 -9.05 -16.91
C LYS A 182 -23.34 -8.84 -15.38
N VAL A 183 -22.12 -8.89 -14.84
CA VAL A 183 -21.88 -8.74 -13.40
C VAL A 183 -22.37 -7.39 -12.85
N LEU A 184 -22.23 -6.30 -13.62
CA LEU A 184 -22.74 -4.98 -13.22
C LEU A 184 -24.26 -4.86 -13.33
N GLU A 185 -24.89 -5.44 -14.35
CA GLU A 185 -26.34 -5.44 -14.52
C GLU A 185 -27.04 -6.32 -13.45
N ASP A 186 -26.47 -7.48 -13.13
CA ASP A 186 -26.93 -8.37 -12.05
C ASP A 186 -26.86 -7.64 -10.69
N ARG A 187 -25.73 -6.99 -10.37
CA ARG A 187 -25.60 -6.26 -9.11
C ARG A 187 -26.48 -5.00 -9.06
N TYR A 188 -26.67 -4.28 -10.17
CA TYR A 188 -27.63 -3.17 -10.21
C TYR A 188 -29.06 -3.66 -9.89
N THR A 189 -29.46 -4.78 -10.48
CA THR A 189 -30.78 -5.40 -10.27
C THR A 189 -30.97 -5.86 -8.82
N SER A 190 -29.90 -6.30 -8.14
CA SER A 190 -29.93 -6.60 -6.70
C SER A 190 -30.14 -5.38 -5.77
N GLY A 191 -30.14 -4.16 -6.32
CA GLY A 191 -30.33 -2.92 -5.56
C GLY A 191 -29.14 -2.48 -4.68
N LYS A 192 -28.07 -3.28 -4.61
CA LYS A 192 -26.85 -3.03 -3.83
C LYS A 192 -26.00 -1.91 -4.46
N ASN A 193 -25.13 -1.29 -3.65
CA ASN A 193 -24.15 -0.28 -4.06
C ASN A 193 -24.75 0.89 -4.89
N ARG A 194 -25.95 1.38 -4.54
CA ARG A 194 -26.70 2.44 -5.27
C ARG A 194 -25.86 3.64 -5.69
N TRP A 195 -24.92 4.07 -4.84
CA TRP A 195 -23.99 5.16 -5.16
C TRP A 195 -23.14 4.85 -6.40
N PHE A 196 -22.64 3.62 -6.58
CA PHE A 196 -21.82 3.24 -7.74
C PHE A 196 -22.58 3.38 -9.06
N PHE A 197 -23.86 3.00 -9.07
CA PHE A 197 -24.71 3.05 -10.27
C PHE A 197 -25.35 4.41 -10.54
N THR A 198 -25.25 5.36 -9.61
CA THR A 198 -25.75 6.73 -9.79
C THR A 198 -24.65 7.60 -10.43
N PRO A 199 -24.90 8.31 -11.54
CA PRO A 199 -23.91 9.21 -12.14
C PRO A 199 -23.54 10.35 -11.19
N LEU A 200 -22.28 10.79 -11.20
CA LEU A 200 -21.91 12.06 -10.58
C LEU A 200 -22.48 13.22 -11.38
N LYS A 201 -22.76 14.31 -10.66
CA LYS A 201 -23.05 15.63 -11.21
C LYS A 201 -21.87 16.52 -10.79
N PHE A 202 -21.27 17.15 -11.78
CA PHE A 202 -20.16 18.09 -11.73
C PHE A 202 -20.35 19.07 -12.90
#